data_AF-A0A917S7F1-F1
#
_entry.id   AF-A0A917S7F1-F1
#
_cell.length_a   1.000
_cell.length_b   1.000
_cell.length_c   1.000
_cell.angle_alpha   90.00
_cell.angle_beta   90.00
_cell.angle_gamma   90.00
#
_symmetry.space_group_name_H-M   'P 1'
#
loop_
_entity.id
_entity.type
_entity.pdbx_description
1 polymer ?
#
loop_
_entity_poly.entity_id
_entity_poly.type
_entity_poly.pdbx_seq_one_letter_code
_entity_poly.pdbx_strand_id
1 'polypeptide(L)' 'MRQDGHGGRVDDQPRNVVYVPDDSVDDQIDTAYFAKYGNGSSSEAITNPTSRATTLRVEPS' A
#
# COMPACT_ATOMS: atom_id res chain seq x y z
N MET A 1 -2.10 32.49 18.01
CA MET A 1 -1.17 31.57 17.32
C MET A 1 -0.47 30.72 18.36
N ARG A 2 -0.89 29.47 18.54
CA ARG A 2 -0.08 28.40 19.13
C ARG A 2 -0.34 27.16 18.27
N GLN A 3 0.74 26.60 17.74
CA GLN A 3 0.73 25.43 16.88
C GLN A 3 0.76 24.21 17.81
N ASP A 4 -0.29 23.41 17.77
CA ASP A 4 -0.37 22.15 18.48
C ASP A 4 0.41 21.13 17.64
N GLY A 5 1.63 20.81 18.08
CA GLY A 5 2.50 19.87 17.38
C GLY A 5 1.93 18.46 17.43
N HIS A 6 1.68 17.86 16.26
CA HIS A 6 1.39 16.44 16.10
C HIS A 6 2.65 15.60 16.41
N GLY A 7 2.95 15.44 17.70
CA GLY A 7 4.05 14.61 18.19
C GLY A 7 3.64 13.15 18.33
N GLY A 8 3.56 12.42 17.21
CA GLY A 8 3.47 10.96 17.24
C GLY A 8 4.80 10.38 17.70
N ARG A 9 4.90 9.91 18.95
CA ARG A 9 6.03 9.10 19.39
C ARG A 9 5.87 7.71 18.78
N VAL A 10 6.80 7.33 17.91
CA VAL A 10 6.95 5.94 17.49
C VAL A 10 7.89 5.30 18.50
N ASP A 11 7.42 4.32 19.26
CA ASP A 11 8.30 3.57 20.16
C ASP A 11 9.39 2.87 19.32
N ASP A 12 10.66 3.06 19.67
CA ASP A 12 11.84 2.54 18.93
C ASP A 12 12.06 1.02 19.15
N GLN A 13 10.99 0.30 19.50
CA GLN A 13 11.03 -1.15 19.72
C GLN A 13 10.65 -1.89 18.44
N PRO A 14 11.47 -2.86 18.00
CA PRO A 14 11.10 -3.74 16.90
C PRO A 14 9.83 -4.52 17.25
N ARG A 15 8.82 -4.43 16.37
CA ARG A 15 7.60 -5.22 16.45
C ARG A 15 7.69 -6.41 15.51
N ASN A 16 7.23 -7.58 15.97
CA ASN A 16 7.03 -8.71 15.09
C ASN A 16 5.80 -8.46 14.21
N VAL A 17 6.00 -8.38 12.90
CA VAL A 17 4.93 -8.15 11.91
C VAL A 17 4.84 -9.38 11.02
N VAL A 18 3.62 -9.92 10.89
CA VAL A 18 3.32 -11.03 10.00
C VAL A 18 2.48 -10.49 8.85
N TYR A 19 2.94 -10.68 7.62
CA TYR A 19 2.18 -10.38 6.42
C TYR A 19 1.52 -11.65 5.91
N VAL A 20 0.20 -11.59 5.73
CA VAL A 20 -0.59 -12.70 5.17
C VAL A 20 -1.13 -12.23 3.82
N PRO A 21 -0.96 -13.00 2.74
CA PRO A 21 -1.59 -12.67 1.47
C PRO A 21 -3.11 -12.62 1.60
N ASP A 22 -3.71 -11.51 1.18
CA ASP A 22 -5.15 -11.30 1.08
C ASP A 22 -5.41 -10.58 -0.24
N ASP A 23 -6.10 -11.25 -1.16
CA ASP A 23 -6.41 -10.74 -2.50
C ASP A 23 -7.80 -10.10 -2.56
N SER A 24 -8.57 -10.09 -1.46
CA SER A 24 -9.96 -9.63 -1.43
C SER A 24 -10.15 -8.15 -1.79
N VAL A 25 -9.08 -7.36 -1.66
CA VAL A 25 -9.08 -5.92 -1.94
C VAL A 25 -8.19 -5.53 -3.11
N ASP A 26 -7.49 -6.47 -3.75
CA ASP A 26 -6.52 -6.16 -4.82
C ASP A 26 -7.09 -5.27 -5.92
N ASP A 27 -8.35 -5.49 -6.31
CA ASP A 27 -8.98 -4.72 -7.39
C ASP A 27 -9.24 -3.25 -6.96
N GLN A 28 -9.46 -3.02 -5.66
CA GLN A 28 -9.58 -1.66 -5.10
C GLN A 28 -8.20 -0.97 -5.09
N ILE A 29 -7.15 -1.72 -4.76
CA ILE A 29 -5.76 -1.24 -4.80
C ILE A 29 -5.37 -0.87 -6.23
N ASP A 30 -5.64 -1.75 -7.19
CA ASP A 30 -5.36 -1.52 -8.61
C ASP A 30 -6.14 -0.28 -9.09
N THR A 31 -7.42 -0.15 -8.72
CA THR A 31 -8.24 1.04 -9.02
C THR A 31 -7.63 2.33 -8.46
N ALA A 32 -7.21 2.33 -7.20
CA ALA A 32 -6.54 3.48 -6.57
C ALA A 32 -5.18 3.79 -7.23
N TYR A 33 -4.43 2.76 -7.60
CA TYR A 33 -3.15 2.88 -8.30
C TYR A 33 -3.34 3.52 -9.68
N PHE A 34 -4.34 3.05 -10.45
CA PHE A 34 -4.68 3.64 -11.75
C PHE A 34 -5.21 5.07 -11.63
N ALA A 35 -5.99 5.39 -10.60
CA ALA A 35 -6.44 6.76 -10.36
C ALA A 35 -5.27 7.71 -10.09
N LYS A 36 -4.20 7.22 -9.45
CA LYS A 36 -3.01 8.01 -9.11
C LYS A 36 -2.00 8.14 -10.25
N TYR A 37 -1.76 7.05 -10.98
CA TYR A 37 -0.66 6.95 -11.95
C TYR A 37 -1.12 6.81 -13.40
N GLY A 38 -2.41 6.67 -13.65
CA GLY A 38 -2.98 6.36 -14.95
C GLY A 38 -2.82 4.89 -15.33
N ASN A 39 -3.37 4.53 -16.49
CA ASN A 39 -3.36 3.16 -17.02
C ASN A 39 -2.34 2.98 -18.17
N GLY A 40 -1.11 3.46 -17.97
CA GLY A 40 -0.02 3.26 -18.92
C GLY A 40 0.63 1.88 -18.78
N SER A 41 1.52 1.55 -19.71
CA SER A 41 2.23 0.26 -19.74
C SER A 41 2.95 -0.09 -18.43
N SER A 42 3.46 0.91 -17.72
CA SER A 42 4.08 0.73 -16.39
C SER A 42 3.08 0.28 -15.32
N SER A 43 1.87 0.84 -15.34
CA SER A 43 0.82 0.47 -14.40
C SER A 43 0.31 -0.94 -14.70
N GLU A 44 0.08 -1.27 -15.97
CA GLU A 44 -0.32 -2.61 -16.41
C GLU A 44 0.74 -3.68 -16.07
N ALA A 45 2.03 -3.35 -16.21
CA ALA A 45 3.11 -4.25 -15.84
C ALA A 45 3.15 -4.58 -14.34
N ILE A 46 2.71 -3.65 -13.48
CA ILE A 46 2.68 -3.85 -12.02
C ILE A 46 1.38 -4.52 -11.55
N THR A 47 0.26 -4.31 -12.24
CA THR A 47 -1.05 -4.85 -11.85
C THR A 47 -1.41 -6.17 -12.54
N ASN A 48 -0.55 -6.70 -13.42
CA ASN A 48 -0.79 -8.00 -14.03
C ASN A 48 -0.79 -9.16 -13.01
N PRO A 49 -1.41 -10.32 -13.33
CA PRO A 49 -1.55 -11.44 -12.39
C PRO A 49 -0.23 -12.00 -11.83
N THR A 50 0.84 -12.03 -12.63
CA THR A 50 2.16 -12.50 -12.20
C THR A 50 2.78 -11.55 -11.18
N SER A 51 2.69 -10.24 -11.45
CA SER A 51 3.17 -9.20 -10.54
C SER A 51 2.34 -9.16 -9.26
N ARG A 52 1.02 -9.32 -9.35
CA ARG A 52 0.10 -9.44 -8.19
C ARG A 52 0.56 -10.51 -7.20
N ALA A 53 0.86 -11.70 -7.70
CA ALA A 53 1.25 -12.84 -6.85
C ALA A 53 2.58 -12.67 -6.10
N THR A 54 3.43 -11.73 -6.53
CA THR A 54 4.81 -11.58 -6.02
C THR A 54 5.10 -10.21 -5.41
N THR A 55 4.15 -9.28 -5.49
CA THR A 55 4.29 -7.91 -4.97
C THR A 55 3.64 -7.81 -3.60
N LEU A 56 4.35 -7.27 -2.61
CA LEU A 56 3.75 -6.90 -1.33
C LEU A 56 2.82 -5.70 -1.54
N ARG A 57 1.54 -5.89 -1.25
CA ARG A 57 0.48 -4.86 -1.35
C ARG A 57 -0.06 -4.57 0.04
N VAL A 58 0.00 -3.31 0.46
CA VAL A 58 -0.33 -2.90 1.83
C VAL A 58 -1.31 -1.75 1.78
N GLU A 59 -2.48 -1.96 2.38
CA GLU A 59 -3.44 -0.91 2.65
C GLU A 59 -3.14 -0.28 4.01
N PRO A 60 -2.98 1.06 4.09
CA PRO A 60 -2.87 1.74 5.37
C PRO A 60 -4.22 1.70 6.10
N SER A 61 -4.18 1.34 7.39
CA SER A 61 -5.34 1.39 8.30
C SER A 61 -5.76 2.81 8.66
#